data_AF-A0A9N9TB86-F1
#
_entry.id   AF-A0A9N9TB86-F1
#
_cell.length_a   1.000
_cell.length_b   1.000
_cell.length_c   1.000
_cell.angle_alpha   90.00
_cell.angle_beta   90.00
_cell.angle_gamma   90.00
#
_symmetry.space_group_name_H-M   'P 1'
#
loop_
_entity.id
_entity.type
_entity.pdbx_description
1 polymer ?
#
loop_
_entity_poly.entity_id
_entity_poly.type
_entity_poly.pdbx_seq_one_letter_code
_entity_poly.pdbx_strand_id
1 'polypeptide(L)'
;MDTCQASDKFLVGLENFKLQNDEIEVEKIKTQQELHYRKAKSGHQALRDAILNPDVHAISFDLQLTLSTPNLATGPIFYKRKLRCYNLSKHSLGDSQGHFFMWDESTTKRGSDEIDSCLKM
;
A
#
# COMPACT_ATOMS: atom_id res chain seq x y z
N MET A 1 -2.30 -15.78 1.74
CA MET A 1 -3.62 -15.22 1.41
C MET A 1 -3.63 -13.85 2.07
N ASP A 2 -3.43 -12.77 1.32
CA ASP A 2 -3.31 -11.44 1.92
C ASP A 2 -4.65 -11.03 2.52
N THR A 3 -4.72 -10.99 3.85
CA THR A 3 -5.87 -10.45 4.57
C THR A 3 -5.70 -8.95 4.69
N CYS A 4 -6.74 -8.20 4.34
CA CYS A 4 -6.77 -6.78 4.63
C CYS A 4 -7.36 -6.54 6.02
N GLN A 5 -7.14 -5.36 6.58
CA GLN A 5 -7.66 -5.00 7.91
C GLN A 5 -9.18 -5.18 8.04
N ALA A 6 -9.95 -5.01 6.94
CA ALA A 6 -11.38 -5.27 6.95
C ALA A 6 -11.70 -6.77 7.08
N SER A 7 -10.94 -7.63 6.38
CA SER A 7 -11.05 -9.09 6.52
C SER A 7 -10.78 -9.55 7.95
N ASP A 8 -9.74 -9.00 8.60
CA ASP A 8 -9.42 -9.33 9.99
C ASP A 8 -10.55 -8.91 10.95
N LYS A 9 -11.13 -7.72 10.74
CA LYS A 9 -12.31 -7.26 11.51
C LYS A 9 -13.50 -8.19 11.36
N PHE A 10 -13.76 -8.71 10.15
CA PHE A 10 -14.84 -9.66 9.93
C PHE A 10 -14.59 -10.99 10.63
N LEU A 11 -13.35 -11.50 10.63
CA LEU A 11 -12.99 -12.72 11.34
C LEU A 11 -13.23 -12.57 12.85
N VAL A 12 -12.71 -11.50 13.45
CA VAL A 12 -12.91 -11.21 14.89
C VAL A 12 -14.39 -11.02 15.21
N GLY A 13 -15.14 -10.30 14.36
CA GLY A 13 -16.58 -10.13 14.53
C GLY A 13 -17.34 -11.47 14.50
N LEU A 14 -17.06 -12.31 13.51
CA LEU A 14 -17.69 -13.62 13.37
C LEU A 14 -17.41 -14.52 14.58
N GLU A 15 -16.20 -14.52 15.11
CA GLU A 15 -15.87 -15.28 16.32
C GLU A 15 -16.65 -14.79 17.53
N ASN A 16 -16.70 -13.46 17.75
CA ASN A 16 -17.40 -12.87 18.88
C ASN A 16 -18.92 -13.12 18.84
N PHE A 17 -19.58 -12.90 17.70
CA PHE A 17 -21.04 -13.07 17.61
C PHE A 17 -21.46 -14.54 17.62
N LYS A 18 -20.61 -15.45 17.15
CA LYS A 18 -20.82 -16.90 17.34
C LYS A 18 -20.79 -17.30 18.81
N LEU A 19 -19.86 -16.76 19.60
CA LEU A 19 -19.80 -17.02 21.04
C LEU A 19 -21.04 -16.49 21.78
N GLN A 20 -21.62 -15.39 21.30
CA GLN A 20 -22.84 -14.80 21.84
C GLN A 20 -24.13 -15.48 21.36
N ASN A 21 -24.05 -16.47 20.45
CA ASN A 21 -25.18 -17.08 19.76
C ASN A 21 -26.11 -16.07 19.05
N ASP A 22 -25.54 -14.97 18.54
CA ASP A 22 -26.27 -13.96 17.78
C ASP A 22 -26.21 -14.29 16.27
N GLU A 23 -27.14 -15.14 15.83
CA GLU A 23 -27.19 -15.61 14.43
C GLU A 23 -27.44 -14.49 13.43
N ILE A 24 -28.17 -13.44 13.83
CA ILE A 24 -28.53 -12.30 12.97
C ILE A 24 -27.27 -11.49 12.63
N GLU A 25 -26.46 -11.17 13.63
CA GLU A 25 -25.21 -10.43 13.40
C GLU A 25 -24.17 -11.27 12.64
N VAL A 26 -24.13 -12.58 12.87
CA VAL A 26 -23.28 -13.49 12.09
C VAL A 26 -23.64 -13.47 10.60
N GLU A 27 -24.93 -13.51 10.24
CA GLU A 27 -25.38 -13.44 8.85
C GLU A 27 -25.07 -12.08 8.20
N LYS A 28 -25.27 -10.98 8.94
CA LYS A 28 -24.92 -9.63 8.47
C LYS A 28 -23.43 -9.51 8.14
N ILE A 29 -22.54 -9.99 9.01
CA ILE A 29 -21.10 -9.92 8.78
C ILE A 29 -20.68 -10.80 7.60
N LYS A 30 -21.25 -12.01 7.45
CA LYS A 30 -20.99 -12.85 6.27
C LYS A 30 -21.40 -12.14 4.98
N THR A 31 -22.54 -11.46 4.98
CA THR A 31 -23.01 -10.68 3.83
C THR A 31 -22.05 -9.54 3.50
N GLN A 32 -21.57 -8.82 4.52
CA GLN A 32 -20.58 -7.75 4.34
C GLN A 32 -19.23 -8.28 3.83
N GLN A 33 -18.79 -9.43 4.34
CA GLN A 33 -17.57 -10.09 3.91
C GLN A 33 -17.64 -10.49 2.43
N GLU A 34 -18.75 -11.10 2.01
CA GLU A 34 -18.97 -11.47 0.60
C GLU A 34 -19.00 -10.25 -0.31
N LEU A 35 -19.69 -9.17 0.12
CA LEU A 35 -19.69 -7.90 -0.62
C LEU A 35 -18.28 -7.32 -0.77
N HIS A 36 -17.48 -7.34 0.30
CA HIS A 36 -16.10 -6.88 0.28
C HIS A 36 -15.25 -7.70 -0.71
N TYR A 37 -15.36 -9.03 -0.66
CA TYR A 37 -14.65 -9.92 -1.56
C TYR A 37 -15.04 -9.68 -3.03
N ARG A 38 -16.33 -9.53 -3.33
CA ARG A 38 -16.81 -9.21 -4.69
C ARG A 38 -16.25 -7.89 -5.21
N LYS A 39 -16.24 -6.85 -4.37
CA LYS A 39 -15.64 -5.55 -4.72
C LYS A 39 -14.14 -5.68 -5.02
N ALA A 40 -13.40 -6.38 -4.17
CA ALA A 40 -11.97 -6.62 -4.37
C ALA A 40 -11.72 -7.37 -5.69
N LYS A 41 -12.49 -8.44 -5.96
CA LYS A 41 -12.39 -9.22 -7.21
C LYS A 41 -12.69 -8.37 -8.45
N SER A 42 -13.72 -7.53 -8.39
CA SER A 42 -14.05 -6.59 -9.48
C SER A 42 -12.92 -5.61 -9.74
N GLY A 43 -12.29 -5.07 -8.70
CA GLY A 43 -11.14 -4.17 -8.84
C GLY A 43 -9.94 -4.85 -9.50
N HIS A 44 -9.63 -6.10 -9.11
CA HIS A 44 -8.56 -6.87 -9.76
C HIS A 44 -8.85 -7.17 -11.23
N GLN A 45 -10.11 -7.42 -11.58
CA GLN A 45 -10.50 -7.63 -12.97
C GLN A 45 -10.31 -6.36 -13.79
N ALA A 46 -10.81 -5.21 -13.30
CA ALA A 46 -10.61 -3.92 -13.97
C ALA A 46 -9.12 -3.57 -14.14
N LEU A 47 -8.27 -3.91 -13.16
CA LEU A 47 -6.82 -3.72 -13.27
C LEU A 47 -6.22 -4.59 -14.38
N ARG A 48 -6.62 -5.87 -14.49
CA ARG A 48 -6.15 -6.74 -15.58
C ARG A 48 -6.59 -6.23 -16.94
N ASP A 49 -7.83 -5.80 -17.06
CA ASP A 49 -8.36 -5.25 -18.30
C ASP A 49 -7.61 -3.95 -18.69
N ALA A 50 -7.25 -3.12 -17.71
CA ALA A 50 -6.43 -1.92 -17.92
C ALA A 50 -4.99 -2.25 -18.37
N ILE A 51 -4.36 -3.28 -17.81
CA ILE A 51 -3.00 -3.71 -18.21
C ILE A 51 -2.97 -4.21 -19.66
N LEU A 52 -4.04 -4.86 -20.11
CA LEU A 52 -4.15 -5.40 -21.48
C LEU A 52 -4.49 -4.33 -22.51
N ASN A 53 -4.94 -3.15 -22.08
CA ASN A 53 -5.36 -2.08 -22.98
C ASN A 53 -4.18 -1.14 -23.28
N PRO A 54 -3.72 -1.03 -24.54
CA PRO A 54 -2.61 -0.15 -24.92
C PRO A 54 -2.90 1.35 -24.73
N ASP A 55 -4.18 1.75 -24.68
CA ASP A 55 -4.59 3.14 -24.46
C ASP A 55 -4.64 3.52 -22.97
N VAL A 56 -4.41 2.56 -22.06
CA VAL A 56 -4.46 2.77 -20.61
C VAL A 56 -3.12 2.41 -19.99
N HIS A 57 -2.55 3.34 -19.22
CA HIS A 57 -1.32 3.08 -18.49
C HIS A 57 -1.60 2.87 -17.00
N ALA A 58 -1.48 1.62 -16.55
CA ALA A 58 -1.69 1.24 -15.15
C ALA A 58 -0.38 1.36 -14.35
N ILE A 59 -0.36 2.25 -13.36
CA ILE A 59 0.77 2.45 -12.44
C ILE A 59 0.33 2.11 -11.02
N SER A 60 1.17 1.36 -10.31
CA SER A 60 1.09 1.22 -8.86
C SER A 60 2.20 2.05 -8.23
N PHE A 61 1.87 2.80 -7.17
CA PHE A 61 2.86 3.52 -6.38
C PHE A 61 2.73 3.14 -4.91
N ASP A 62 3.86 2.97 -4.25
CA ASP A 62 3.93 2.72 -2.81
C ASP A 62 4.98 3.64 -2.19
N LEU A 63 4.56 4.39 -1.17
CA LEU A 63 5.42 5.27 -0.40
C LEU A 63 5.73 4.59 0.93
N GLN A 64 6.95 4.11 1.06
CA GLN A 64 7.36 3.33 2.22
C GLN A 64 7.37 4.17 3.50
N LEU A 65 7.36 3.47 4.63
CA LEU A 65 7.66 4.05 5.94
C LEU A 65 9.05 4.70 5.90
N THR A 66 9.19 5.79 6.66
CA THR A 66 10.43 6.52 6.76
C THR A 66 11.57 5.62 7.24
N LEU A 67 12.61 5.50 6.42
CA LEU A 67 13.78 4.68 6.70
C LEU A 67 14.81 5.48 7.49
N SER A 68 15.49 4.81 8.42
CA SER A 68 16.67 5.36 9.08
C SER A 68 17.88 5.27 8.15
N THR A 69 18.80 6.23 8.24
CA THR A 69 20.04 6.16 7.46
C THR A 69 20.86 4.94 7.86
N PRO A 70 21.56 4.28 6.92
CA PRO A 70 22.39 3.12 7.21
C PRO A 70 23.44 3.40 8.29
N ASN A 71 23.76 2.37 9.08
CA ASN A 71 24.73 2.45 10.17
C ASN A 71 26.16 2.23 9.63
N LEU A 72 27.02 3.24 9.76
CA LEU A 72 28.46 3.13 9.44
C LEU A 72 29.30 3.63 10.62
N ALA A 73 30.46 3.01 10.87
CA ALA A 73 31.35 3.40 11.98
C ALA A 73 32.23 4.62 11.63
N THR A 74 31.62 5.76 11.28
CA THR A 74 32.35 7.00 10.95
C THR A 74 31.74 8.20 11.68
N GLY A 75 32.58 9.13 12.16
CA GLY A 75 32.15 10.29 12.95
C GLY A 75 31.01 11.13 12.32
N PRO A 76 31.03 11.44 11.02
CA PRO A 76 29.96 12.23 10.37
C PRO A 76 28.59 11.54 10.35
N ILE A 77 28.54 10.20 10.45
CA ILE A 77 27.26 9.47 10.46
C ILE A 77 26.40 9.88 11.67
N PHE A 78 27.04 10.27 12.78
CA PHE A 78 26.35 10.58 14.04
C PHE A 78 25.28 11.65 13.83
N TYR A 79 25.58 12.64 12.99
CA TYR A 79 24.64 13.71 12.65
C TYR A 79 23.69 13.30 11.53
N LYS A 80 24.19 12.57 10.51
CA LYS A 80 23.37 12.10 9.38
C LYS A 80 22.29 11.09 9.79
N ARG A 81 22.48 10.37 10.89
CA ARG A 81 21.49 9.46 11.49
C ARG A 81 20.19 10.11 11.92
N LYS A 82 20.18 11.43 12.09
CA LYS A 82 18.97 12.17 12.40
C LYS A 82 18.11 12.41 11.15
N LEU A 83 18.68 12.23 9.96
CA LEU A 83 17.97 12.41 8.70
C LEU A 83 17.07 11.22 8.41
N ARG A 84 15.89 11.55 7.87
CA ARG A 84 14.89 10.60 7.43
C ARG A 84 15.08 10.31 5.95
N CYS A 85 15.19 9.03 5.57
CA CYS A 85 15.18 8.61 4.18
C CYS A 85 13.76 8.22 3.76
N TYR A 86 13.34 8.71 2.61
CA TYR A 86 12.08 8.40 1.96
C TYR A 86 12.34 7.53 0.75
N ASN A 87 11.44 6.57 0.50
CA ASN A 87 11.47 5.73 -0.68
C ASN A 87 10.07 5.69 -1.30
N LEU A 88 9.95 6.21 -2.52
CA LEU A 88 8.76 6.11 -3.34
C LEU A 88 9.02 5.10 -4.45
N SER A 89 8.24 4.03 -4.48
CA SER A 89 8.28 3.06 -5.55
C SER A 89 7.16 3.34 -6.56
N LYS A 90 7.50 3.30 -7.85
CA LYS A 90 6.60 3.42 -9.00
C LYS A 90 6.76 2.16 -9.83
N HIS A 91 5.68 1.43 -10.04
CA HIS A 91 5.66 0.22 -10.84
C HIS A 91 4.70 0.41 -12.01
N SER A 92 5.21 0.41 -13.24
CA SER A 92 4.41 0.31 -14.45
C SER A 92 3.97 -1.14 -14.61
N LEU A 93 2.67 -1.41 -14.52
CA LEU A 93 2.14 -2.77 -14.64
C LEU A 93 2.12 -3.25 -16.09
N GLY A 94 2.03 -2.34 -17.06
CA GLY A 94 2.07 -2.68 -18.49
C GLY A 94 3.46 -3.11 -18.94
N ASP A 95 4.49 -2.34 -18.57
CA ASP A 95 5.87 -2.61 -18.97
C ASP A 95 6.62 -3.52 -17.99
N SER A 96 5.99 -3.84 -16.85
CA SER A 96 6.60 -4.57 -15.73
C SER A 96 7.90 -3.93 -15.25
N GLN A 97 8.00 -2.59 -15.29
CA GLN A 97 9.16 -1.83 -14.85
C GLN A 97 8.92 -1.18 -13.49
N GLY A 98 9.83 -1.41 -12.55
CA GLY A 98 9.83 -0.80 -11.23
C GLY A 98 10.92 0.25 -11.10
N HIS A 99 10.55 1.46 -10.69
CA HIS A 99 11.43 2.56 -10.36
C HIS A 99 11.35 2.84 -8.86
N PHE A 100 12.49 3.07 -8.22
CA PHE A 100 12.59 3.41 -6.80
C PHE A 100 13.27 4.76 -6.66
N PHE A 101 12.54 5.72 -6.12
CA PHE A 101 13.01 7.08 -5.88
C PHE A 101 13.33 7.21 -4.40
N MET A 102 14.63 7.27 -4.09
CA MET A 102 15.12 7.45 -2.73
C MET A 102 15.71 8.84 -2.56
N TRP A 103 15.28 9.55 -1.53
CA TRP A 103 15.86 10.83 -1.12
C TRP A 103 15.84 10.96 0.40
N ASP A 104 16.60 11.89 0.93
CA ASP A 104 16.63 12.19 2.35
C ASP A 104 16.06 13.59 2.64
N GLU A 105 15.73 13.81 3.91
CA GLU A 105 15.16 15.07 4.42
C GLU A 105 16.03 16.31 4.15
N SER A 106 17.34 16.17 3.92
CA SER A 106 18.18 17.32 3.54
C SER A 106 17.97 17.78 2.11
N THR A 107 17.50 16.90 1.23
CA THR A 107 17.25 17.21 -0.18
C THR A 107 15.84 17.78 -0.36
N THR A 108 14.83 17.07 0.15
CA THR A 108 13.42 17.47 0.03
C THR A 108 12.60 16.92 1.19
N LYS A 109 11.38 17.42 1.38
CA LYS A 109 10.45 16.90 2.38
C LYS A 109 9.62 15.74 1.78
N ARG A 110 8.49 15.45 2.42
CA ARG A 110 7.53 14.41 2.02
C ARG A 110 6.18 15.05 1.63
N GLY A 111 6.22 16.22 1.01
CA GLY A 111 5.03 16.95 0.58
C GLY A 111 4.48 16.41 -0.73
N SER A 112 3.33 16.96 -1.14
CA SER A 112 2.67 16.60 -2.41
C SER A 112 3.55 16.90 -3.62
N ASP A 113 4.28 18.03 -3.57
CA ASP A 113 5.04 18.54 -4.70
C ASP A 113 6.24 17.64 -5.02
N GLU A 114 6.87 17.07 -3.99
CA GLU A 114 8.02 16.19 -4.18
C GLU A 114 7.60 14.81 -4.66
N ILE A 115 6.44 14.31 -4.21
CA ILE A 115 5.84 13.09 -4.73
C ILE A 115 5.42 13.29 -6.20
N ASP A 116 4.79 14.42 -6.54
CA ASP A 116 4.36 14.75 -7.90
C ASP A 116 5.55 14.87 -8.87
N SER A 117 6.68 15.39 -8.40
CA SER A 117 7.92 15.43 -9.20
C SER A 117 8.42 14.05 -9.62
N CYS A 118 8.19 13.02 -8.80
CA CYS A 118 8.56 11.63 -9.12
C CYS A 118 7.55 10.95 -10.08
N LEU A 119 6.34 11.50 -10.22
CA LEU A 119 5.31 11.00 -11.13
C LEU A 119 5.47 11.53 -12.56
N LYS A 120 5.95 12.78 -12.69
CA LYS A 120 6.16 13.48 -13.97
C LYS A 120 7.35 12.98 -14.80
N MET A 121 8.12 12.02 -14.28
CA MET A 121 9.38 11.53 -14.85
C MET A 121 9.24 10.18 -15.56
#